data_AF-A0A2N1V225-F1
#
_entry.id   AF-A0A2N1V225-F1
#
_cell.length_a   1.000
_cell.length_b   1.000
_cell.length_c   1.000
_cell.angle_alpha   90.00
_cell.angle_beta   90.00
_cell.angle_gamma   90.00
#
_symmetry.space_group_name_H-M   'P 1'
#
loop_
_entity.id
_entity.type
_entity.pdbx_description
1 polymer ?
#
loop_
_entity_poly.entity_id
_entity_poly.type
_entity_poly.pdbx_seq_one_letter_code
_entity_poly.pdbx_strand_id
1 'polypeptide(L)'
;MQLPNDPFVLELLPEFIEDWIVKLNTEYIEFKAKKDLESMYRLAHTMKGSSYQFGFADLGDIGVEMMAQVKSDDWDGLEQNKEKFRIRLLEIQDFLSQNS
;
A
#
# COMPACT_ATOMS: atom_id res chain seq x y z
N MET A 1 -12.25 0.54 -12.72
CA MET A 1 -10.84 0.77 -12.28
C MET A 1 -10.10 1.45 -13.42
N GLN A 2 -9.24 2.43 -13.15
CA GLN A 2 -8.33 2.99 -14.16
C GLN A 2 -6.91 2.51 -13.87
N LEU A 3 -6.27 1.87 -14.85
CA LEU A 3 -4.85 1.51 -14.78
C LEU A 3 -4.00 2.66 -15.34
N PRO A 4 -2.70 2.68 -15.00
CA PRO A 4 -1.73 3.53 -15.68
C PRO A 4 -1.68 3.23 -17.18
N ASN A 5 -1.55 4.27 -18.00
CA ASN A 5 -1.41 4.12 -19.46
C ASN A 5 0.03 3.91 -19.91
N ASP A 6 1.00 4.04 -18.99
CA ASP A 6 2.42 3.87 -19.29
C ASP A 6 2.76 2.37 -19.37
N PRO A 7 3.23 1.85 -20.52
CA PRO A 7 3.56 0.44 -20.69
C PRO A 7 4.62 -0.07 -19.71
N PHE A 8 5.61 0.76 -19.34
CA PHE A 8 6.65 0.35 -18.39
C PHE A 8 6.07 0.18 -17.00
N VAL A 9 5.14 1.06 -16.60
CA VAL A 9 4.46 0.94 -15.31
C VAL A 9 3.62 -0.34 -15.27
N LEU A 10 2.89 -0.65 -16.36
CA LEU A 10 2.09 -1.87 -16.48
C LEU A 10 2.92 -3.15 -16.34
N GLU A 11 4.11 -3.20 -16.95
CA GLU A 11 5.03 -4.34 -16.83
C GLU A 11 5.52 -4.56 -15.39
N LEU A 12 5.68 -3.48 -14.61
CA LEU A 12 6.15 -3.53 -13.22
C LEU A 12 5.01 -3.75 -12.20
N LEU A 13 3.74 -3.67 -12.62
CA LEU A 13 2.61 -3.81 -11.71
C LEU A 13 2.56 -5.13 -10.92
N PRO A 14 2.83 -6.30 -11.53
CA PRO A 14 2.79 -7.56 -10.80
C PRO A 14 3.78 -7.58 -9.63
N GLU A 15 5.01 -7.12 -9.86
CA GLU A 15 6.07 -7.02 -8.84
C GLU A 15 5.68 -6.02 -7.76
N PHE A 16 5.20 -4.83 -8.14
CA PHE A 16 4.70 -3.82 -7.20
C PHE A 16 3.63 -4.38 -6.25
N ILE A 17 2.66 -5.13 -6.79
CA ILE A 17 1.57 -5.70 -5.98
C ILE A 17 2.11 -6.77 -5.03
N GLU A 18 2.94 -7.69 -5.53
CA GLU A 18 3.52 -8.77 -4.72
C GLU A 18 4.36 -8.22 -3.57
N ASP A 19 5.25 -7.26 -3.86
CA ASP A 19 6.11 -6.61 -2.88
C ASP A 19 5.29 -5.97 -1.75
N TRP A 20 4.22 -5.24 -2.10
CA TRP A 20 3.37 -4.62 -1.08
C TRP A 20 2.61 -5.64 -0.25
N ILE A 21 2.08 -6.71 -0.86
CA ILE A 21 1.41 -7.79 -0.11
C ILE A 21 2.39 -8.42 0.89
N VAL A 22 3.64 -8.68 0.47
CA VAL A 22 4.68 -9.21 1.36
C VAL A 22 4.97 -8.23 2.49
N LYS A 23 5.20 -6.95 2.21
CA LYS A 23 5.47 -5.91 3.23
C LYS A 23 4.35 -5.77 4.25
N LEU A 24 3.08 -5.82 3.82
CA LEU A 24 1.93 -5.78 4.73
C LEU A 24 1.83 -7.01 5.63
N ASN A 25 2.28 -8.17 5.16
CA ASN A 25 2.25 -9.42 5.93
C ASN A 25 3.51 -9.65 6.79
N THR A 26 4.55 -8.84 6.60
CA THR A 26 5.85 -8.98 7.28
C THR A 26 6.17 -7.71 8.06
N GLU A 27 6.71 -6.68 7.40
CA GLU A 27 7.16 -5.42 7.99
C GLU A 27 6.06 -4.76 8.84
N TYR A 28 4.84 -4.63 8.33
CA TYR A 28 3.74 -4.00 9.08
C TYR A 28 3.43 -4.77 10.37
N ILE A 29 3.36 -6.10 10.31
CA ILE A 29 3.05 -6.95 11.47
C ILE A 29 4.16 -6.85 12.51
N GLU A 30 5.43 -6.86 12.07
CA GLU A 30 6.59 -6.70 12.93
C GLU A 30 6.59 -5.34 13.64
N PHE A 31 6.40 -4.25 12.89
CA PHE A 31 6.41 -2.89 13.44
C PHE A 31 5.25 -2.68 14.40
N LYS A 32 4.06 -3.22 14.11
CA LYS A 32 2.92 -3.20 15.01
C LYS A 32 3.20 -3.97 16.31
N ALA A 33 3.74 -5.18 16.22
CA ALA A 33 4.08 -5.98 17.40
C ALA A 33 5.09 -5.28 18.32
N LYS A 34 6.06 -4.56 17.74
CA LYS A 34 7.07 -3.78 18.45
C LYS A 34 6.60 -2.39 18.87
N LYS A 35 5.42 -1.93 18.43
CA LYS A 35 4.98 -0.53 18.49
C LYS A 35 6.03 0.44 17.96
N ASP A 36 6.73 0.06 16.89
CA ASP A 36 7.75 0.88 16.24
C ASP A 36 7.08 1.91 15.32
N LEU A 37 6.67 3.04 15.93
CA LEU A 37 6.01 4.13 15.22
C LEU A 37 6.89 4.76 14.16
N GLU A 38 8.21 4.82 14.35
CA GLU A 38 9.10 5.40 13.34
C GLU A 38 9.15 4.55 12.07
N SER A 39 9.34 3.24 12.22
CA SER A 39 9.36 2.32 11.08
C SER A 39 7.99 2.23 10.43
N MET A 40 6.90 2.24 11.21
CA MET A 40 5.54 2.28 10.67
C MET A 40 5.29 3.56 9.85
N TYR A 41 5.77 4.71 10.32
CA TYR A 41 5.65 5.97 9.58
C TYR A 41 6.44 5.94 8.27
N ARG A 42 7.66 5.39 8.28
CA ARG A 42 8.48 5.21 7.07
C ARG A 42 7.83 4.27 6.06
N LEU A 43 7.21 3.19 6.53
CA LEU A 43 6.45 2.26 5.69
C LEU A 43 5.27 2.97 5.01
N ALA A 44 4.46 3.71 5.78
CA ALA A 44 3.34 4.50 5.24
C ALA A 44 3.81 5.60 4.27
N HIS A 45 4.96 6.23 4.55
CA HIS A 45 5.56 7.21 3.63
C HIS A 45 5.99 6.59 2.31
N THR A 46 6.59 5.40 2.36
CA THR A 46 6.99 4.64 1.17
C THR A 46 5.78 4.20 0.37
N MET A 47 4.72 3.74 1.06
CA MET A 47 3.42 3.36 0.48
C MET A 47 2.79 4.50 -0.31
N LYS A 48 2.74 5.70 0.28
CA LYS A 48 2.31 6.91 -0.40
C LYS A 48 3.13 7.15 -1.67
N GLY A 49 4.45 7.19 -1.53
CA GLY A 49 5.37 7.54 -2.61
C GLY A 49 5.26 6.60 -3.81
N SER A 50 5.35 5.29 -3.56
CA SER A 50 5.30 4.28 -4.62
C SER A 50 3.92 4.24 -5.29
N SER A 51 2.83 4.38 -4.52
CA SER A 51 1.48 4.36 -5.10
C SER A 51 1.25 5.51 -6.07
N TYR A 52 1.68 6.73 -5.73
CA TYR A 52 1.59 7.86 -6.66
C TYR A 52 2.51 7.71 -7.87
N GLN A 53 3.72 7.15 -7.71
CA GLN A 53 4.62 6.87 -8.83
C GLN A 53 4.00 5.89 -9.83
N PHE A 54 3.28 4.91 -9.34
CA PHE A 54 2.52 3.96 -10.16
C PHE A 54 1.14 4.48 -10.58
N GLY A 55 0.81 5.76 -10.34
CA GLY A 55 -0.45 6.37 -10.80
C GLY A 55 -1.69 6.00 -9.99
N PHE A 56 -1.56 5.30 -8.85
CA PHE A 56 -2.66 4.93 -7.97
C PHE A 56 -2.89 5.98 -6.89
N ALA A 57 -3.63 7.04 -7.22
CA ALA A 57 -3.90 8.13 -6.29
C ALA A 57 -4.66 7.68 -5.03
N ASP A 58 -5.63 6.80 -5.19
CA ASP A 58 -6.42 6.20 -4.11
C ASP A 58 -5.55 5.42 -3.10
N LEU A 59 -4.61 4.60 -3.61
CA LEU A 59 -3.62 3.92 -2.77
C LEU A 59 -2.66 4.91 -2.09
N GLY A 60 -2.26 5.96 -2.80
CA GLY A 60 -1.40 7.02 -2.26
C GLY A 60 -2.05 7.77 -1.10
N ASP A 61 -3.34 8.08 -1.22
CA ASP A 61 -4.13 8.77 -0.20
C ASP A 61 -4.26 7.93 1.08
N ILE A 62 -4.43 6.61 0.94
CA ILE A 62 -4.40 5.69 2.10
C ILE A 62 -3.06 5.80 2.84
N GLY A 63 -1.93 5.86 2.11
CA GLY A 63 -0.61 6.07 2.71
C GLY A 63 -0.51 7.39 3.50
N VAL A 64 -1.12 8.47 3.01
CA VAL A 64 -1.20 9.76 3.71
C VAL A 64 -2.01 9.63 5.01
N GLU A 65 -3.16 8.96 4.97
CA GLU A 65 -3.97 8.73 6.16
C GLU A 65 -3.23 7.90 7.20
N MET A 66 -2.57 6.81 6.78
CA MET A 66 -1.76 5.97 7.67
C MET A 66 -0.64 6.78 8.34
N MET A 67 0.04 7.66 7.61
CA MET A 67 1.04 8.56 8.21
C MET A 67 0.46 9.46 9.32
N ALA A 68 -0.77 9.94 9.16
CA ALA A 68 -1.45 10.73 10.19
C ALA A 68 -1.82 9.86 11.40
N GLN A 69 -2.32 8.65 11.16
CA GLN A 69 -2.71 7.69 12.20
C GLN A 69 -1.50 7.23 13.04
N VAL A 70 -0.33 7.04 12.44
CA VAL A 70 0.91 6.76 13.18
C VAL A 70 1.24 7.89 14.16
N LYS A 71 1.08 9.15 13.73
CA LYS A 71 1.35 10.32 14.59
C LYS A 71 0.38 10.45 15.77
N SER A 72 -0.83 9.92 15.62
CA SER A 72 -1.86 9.92 16.66
C SER A 72 -1.96 8.60 17.44
N ASP A 73 -1.05 7.64 17.22
CA ASP A 73 -1.08 6.29 17.83
C ASP A 73 -2.40 5.53 17.56
N ASP A 74 -3.04 5.79 16.42
CA ASP A 74 -4.33 5.19 16.02
C ASP A 74 -4.13 3.84 15.32
N TRP A 75 -3.89 2.80 16.12
CA TRP A 75 -3.67 1.44 15.62
C TRP A 75 -4.88 0.78 14.97
N ASP A 76 -6.09 1.17 15.36
CA ASP A 76 -7.33 0.65 14.77
C ASP A 76 -7.53 1.26 13.38
N GLY A 77 -7.33 2.56 13.24
CA GLY A 77 -7.31 3.24 11.95
C GLY A 77 -6.23 2.70 11.02
N LEU A 78 -5.03 2.44 11.53
CA LEU A 78 -3.95 1.80 10.77
C LEU A 78 -4.36 0.44 10.23
N GLU A 79 -5.01 -0.40 11.04
CA GLU A 79 -5.45 -1.73 10.59
C GLU A 79 -6.54 -1.63 9.51
N GLN A 80 -7.50 -0.71 9.67
CA GLN A 80 -8.55 -0.47 8.68
C GLN A 80 -7.94 -0.03 7.34
N ASN A 81 -7.00 0.91 7.37
CA ASN A 81 -6.37 1.42 6.16
C ASN A 81 -5.39 0.42 5.53
N LYS A 82 -4.68 -0.38 6.33
CA LYS A 82 -3.91 -1.54 5.85
C LYS A 82 -4.79 -2.50 5.06
N GLU A 83 -5.97 -2.82 5.57
CA GLU A 83 -6.89 -3.74 4.90
C GLU A 83 -7.51 -3.15 3.63
N LYS A 84 -7.89 -1.87 3.64
CA LYS A 84 -8.33 -1.16 2.42
C LYS A 84 -7.26 -1.20 1.33
N PHE A 85 -6.00 -0.91 1.69
CA PHE A 85 -4.88 -0.96 0.75
C PHE A 85 -4.73 -2.37 0.17
N ARG A 86 -4.74 -3.39 1.03
CA ARG A 86 -4.61 -4.79 0.63
C ARG A 86 -5.72 -5.23 -0.33
N ILE A 87 -6.98 -4.91 -0.01
CA ILE A 87 -8.13 -5.22 -0.88
C ILE A 87 -7.92 -4.59 -2.24
N ARG A 88 -7.51 -3.33 -2.28
CA ARG A 88 -7.32 -2.59 -3.52
C ARG A 88 -6.20 -3.16 -4.39
N LEU A 89 -5.10 -3.60 -3.80
CA LEU A 89 -4.05 -4.33 -4.52
C LEU A 89 -4.58 -5.63 -5.16
N LEU A 90 -5.39 -6.40 -4.43
CA LEU A 90 -5.97 -7.64 -4.94
C LEU A 90 -6.95 -7.39 -6.10
N GLU A 91 -7.73 -6.32 -6.05
CA GLU A 91 -8.59 -5.94 -7.17
C GLU A 91 -7.76 -5.61 -8.42
N ILE A 92 -6.61 -4.94 -8.25
CA ILE A 92 -5.70 -4.64 -9.38
C ILE A 92 -5.12 -5.95 -9.93
N GLN A 93 -4.69 -6.87 -9.06
CA GLN A 93 -4.16 -8.18 -9.46
C GLN A 93 -5.19 -9.03 -10.23
N ASP A 94 -6.43 -9.06 -9.75
CA ASP A 94 -7.54 -9.77 -10.42
C ASP A 94 -7.84 -9.16 -11.79
N PHE A 95 -7.87 -7.83 -11.86
CA PHE A 95 -8.05 -7.12 -13.13
C PHE A 95 -6.94 -7.43 -14.14
N LEU A 96 -5.68 -7.46 -13.71
CA LEU A 96 -4.54 -7.83 -14.57
C LEU A 96 -4.68 -9.27 -15.08
N SER A 97 -5.06 -10.21 -14.21
CA SER A 97 -5.19 -11.63 -14.56
C SER A 97 -6.34 -11.92 -15.54
N GLN A 98 -7.38 -11.08 -15.55
CA GLN A 98 -8.53 -11.20 -16.46
C GLN A 98 -8.31 -10.54 -17.82
N ASN A 99 -7.32 -9.64 -17.93
CA ASN A 99 -7.06 -8.84 -19.14
C ASN A 99 -5.67 -9.07 -19.75
N SER A 100 -4.92 -10.05 -19.23
CA SER A 100 -3.63 -10.54 -19.74
C SER A 100 -3.78 -11.64 -20.79
#